data_AF-A0AAU9ANL0-F1
#
_entry.id   AF-A0AAU9ANL0-F1
#
_cell.length_a   1.000
_cell.length_b   1.000
_cell.length_c   1.000
_cell.angle_alpha   90.00
_cell.angle_beta   90.00
_cell.angle_gamma   90.00
#
_symmetry.space_group_name_H-M   'P 1'
#
loop_
_entity.id
_entity.type
_entity.pdbx_description
1 polymer ?
#
loop_
_entity_poly.entity_id
_entity_poly.type
_entity_poly.pdbx_seq_one_letter_code
_entity_poly.pdbx_strand_id
1 'polypeptide(L)'
;MYVLPCVYEDLLKIGHSRNPLQRAQALQPRYFEFFDLGRAFALELDKVREARLLEHALHARLREHNAPAPLTVREQAAGLGEWYRGAYAQLEREAELWRAHGHAVHSPLSAWMARELTGQGDALYARAEELLTQLQGDAALLDAPELAPLRRNLLDTLDAHRALTFDLDRRLPPSLLDWYRRAGATVP
;
A
#
# COMPACT_ATOMS: atom_id res chain seq x y z
N MET A 1 -13.80 3.07 1.33
CA MET A 1 -13.67 1.59 1.39
C MET A 1 -12.63 1.17 0.38
N TYR A 2 -11.87 0.10 0.60
CA TYR A 2 -10.86 -0.41 -0.32
C TYR A 2 -11.05 -1.91 -0.54
N VAL A 3 -10.59 -2.37 -1.71
CA VAL A 3 -10.46 -3.77 -2.08
C VAL A 3 -9.02 -3.99 -2.53
N LEU A 4 -8.33 -4.95 -1.91
CA LEU A 4 -6.93 -5.28 -2.15
C LEU A 4 -6.80 -6.78 -2.49
N PRO A 5 -6.87 -7.16 -3.77
CA PRO A 5 -6.58 -8.52 -4.22
C PRO A 5 -5.09 -8.84 -4.07
N CYS A 6 -4.74 -10.09 -3.76
CA CYS A 6 -3.36 -10.58 -3.77
C CYS A 6 -2.89 -10.88 -5.21
N VAL A 7 -1.60 -10.72 -5.49
CA VAL A 7 -1.02 -11.05 -6.82
C VAL A 7 -0.99 -12.56 -7.08
N TYR A 8 -0.64 -13.35 -6.06
CA TYR A 8 -0.28 -14.77 -6.23
C TYR A 8 -1.39 -15.75 -5.84
N GLU A 9 -2.50 -15.24 -5.31
CA GLU A 9 -3.63 -16.06 -4.86
C GLU A 9 -4.93 -15.37 -5.24
N ASP A 10 -5.97 -16.18 -5.47
CA ASP A 10 -7.34 -15.69 -5.62
C ASP A 10 -7.94 -15.25 -4.26
N LEU A 11 -7.17 -14.52 -3.47
CA LEU A 11 -7.55 -13.93 -2.19
C LEU A 11 -7.62 -12.41 -2.33
N LEU A 12 -8.52 -11.79 -1.57
CA LEU A 12 -8.60 -10.34 -1.46
C LEU A 12 -9.00 -9.91 -0.07
N LYS A 13 -8.54 -8.71 0.31
CA LYS A 13 -8.95 -8.01 1.54
C LYS A 13 -9.95 -6.92 1.18
N ILE A 14 -11.02 -6.84 1.96
CA ILE A 14 -11.93 -5.68 1.97
C ILE A 14 -11.72 -4.93 3.27
N GLY A 15 -11.83 -3.60 3.24
CA GLY A 15 -11.88 -2.82 4.47
C GLY A 15 -12.21 -1.36 4.23
N HIS A 16 -12.21 -0.57 5.31
CA HIS A 16 -12.33 0.88 5.22
C HIS A 16 -11.18 1.60 5.93
N SER A 17 -10.76 2.74 5.39
CA SER A 17 -9.73 3.61 5.97
C SER A 17 -9.90 5.02 5.41
N ARG A 18 -9.45 6.03 6.17
CA ARG A 18 -9.25 7.39 5.64
C ARG A 18 -8.01 7.48 4.76
N ASN A 19 -7.07 6.55 4.91
CA ASN A 19 -5.85 6.45 4.13
C ASN A 19 -5.62 4.99 3.71
N PRO A 20 -6.14 4.56 2.54
CA PRO A 20 -5.90 3.22 1.99
C PRO A 20 -4.42 2.86 1.79
N LEU A 21 -3.56 3.83 1.44
CA LEU A 21 -2.12 3.63 1.28
C LEU A 21 -1.46 3.20 2.59
N GLN A 22 -1.67 3.97 3.66
CA GLN A 22 -1.17 3.63 4.99
C GLN A 22 -1.70 2.28 5.46
N ARG A 23 -2.95 1.96 5.11
CA ARG A 23 -3.58 0.70 5.49
C ARG A 23 -2.97 -0.50 4.77
N ALA A 24 -2.70 -0.39 3.47
CA ALA A 24 -2.00 -1.42 2.69
C ALA A 24 -0.60 -1.68 3.26
N GLN A 25 0.15 -0.61 3.55
CA GLN A 25 1.49 -0.71 4.17
C GLN A 25 1.46 -1.37 5.57
N ALA A 26 0.43 -1.09 6.37
CA ALA A 26 0.28 -1.70 7.69
C ALA A 26 -0.01 -3.20 7.61
N LEU A 27 -0.81 -3.63 6.61
CA LEU A 27 -1.10 -5.05 6.37
C LEU A 27 0.14 -5.80 5.86
N GLN A 28 0.87 -5.18 4.92
CA GLN A 28 2.05 -5.74 4.29
C GLN A 28 3.09 -4.64 3.99
N PRO A 29 4.33 -4.72 4.49
CA PRO A 29 5.36 -3.72 4.16
C PRO A 29 5.60 -3.60 2.65
N ARG A 30 5.69 -4.74 1.96
CA ARG A 30 5.83 -4.84 0.50
C ARG A 30 4.47 -4.91 -0.20
N TYR A 31 3.51 -4.11 0.24
CA TYR A 31 2.13 -4.11 -0.28
C TYR A 31 2.05 -3.95 -1.81
N PHE A 32 3.00 -3.23 -2.42
CA PHE A 32 3.09 -2.95 -3.85
C PHE A 32 3.50 -4.18 -4.69
N GLU A 33 4.05 -5.22 -4.06
CA GLU A 33 4.32 -6.53 -4.67
C GLU A 33 3.33 -7.60 -4.23
N PHE A 34 2.77 -7.45 -3.02
CA PHE A 34 1.86 -8.42 -2.44
C PHE A 34 0.44 -8.30 -3.01
N PHE A 35 -0.06 -7.07 -3.18
CA PHE A 35 -1.39 -6.82 -3.72
C PHE A 35 -1.34 -6.49 -5.21
N ASP A 36 -2.32 -7.00 -5.96
CA ASP A 36 -2.56 -6.61 -7.33
C ASP A 36 -3.20 -5.22 -7.35
N LEU A 37 -2.35 -4.19 -7.34
CA LEU A 37 -2.79 -2.79 -7.34
C LEU A 37 -3.43 -2.36 -8.67
N GLY A 38 -3.25 -3.14 -9.73
CA GLY A 38 -3.93 -2.95 -11.02
C GLY A 38 -5.40 -3.37 -10.96
N ARG A 39 -5.71 -4.42 -10.21
CA ARG A 39 -7.06 -4.92 -9.97
C ARG A 39 -7.71 -4.33 -8.71
N ALA A 40 -6.91 -3.83 -7.78
CA ALA A 40 -7.40 -3.15 -6.61
C ALA A 40 -8.17 -1.87 -6.95
N PHE A 41 -9.06 -1.48 -6.04
CA PHE A 41 -9.76 -0.21 -6.15
C PHE A 41 -10.15 0.34 -4.77
N ALA A 42 -10.48 1.64 -4.73
CA ALA A 42 -11.07 2.29 -3.56
C ALA A 42 -12.34 3.04 -3.94
N LEU A 43 -13.36 2.90 -3.11
CA LEU A 43 -14.60 3.68 -3.15
C LEU A 43 -14.48 4.84 -2.17
N GLU A 44 -14.54 6.06 -2.68
CA GLU A 44 -14.56 7.29 -1.89
C GLU A 44 -15.97 7.61 -1.40
N LEU A 45 -16.07 7.97 -0.13
CA LEU A 45 -17.32 8.24 0.58
C LEU A 45 -17.08 9.37 1.56
N ASP A 46 -18.05 10.27 1.70
CA ASP A 46 -17.92 11.45 2.55
C ASP A 46 -17.85 11.12 4.04
N LYS A 47 -18.54 10.04 4.44
CA LYS A 47 -18.71 9.68 5.86
C LYS A 47 -18.25 8.27 6.16
N VAL A 48 -17.54 8.13 7.27
CA VAL A 48 -17.14 6.82 7.83
C VAL A 48 -18.35 5.93 8.10
N ARG A 49 -19.49 6.52 8.51
CA ARG A 49 -20.73 5.77 8.73
C ARG A 49 -21.22 5.10 7.45
N GLU A 50 -21.19 5.81 6.32
CA GLU A 50 -21.60 5.26 5.01
C GLU A 50 -20.65 4.15 4.57
N ALA A 51 -19.34 4.36 4.76
CA ALA A 51 -18.34 3.33 4.48
C ALA A 51 -18.60 2.03 5.24
N ARG A 52 -18.91 2.12 6.54
CA ARG A 52 -19.24 0.94 7.37
C ARG A 52 -20.53 0.25 6.96
N LEU A 53 -21.56 1.02 6.58
CA LEU A 53 -22.83 0.45 6.13
C LEU A 53 -22.66 -0.32 4.82
N LEU A 54 -21.95 0.28 3.85
CA LEU A 54 -21.66 -0.35 2.57
C LEU A 54 -20.77 -1.58 2.72
N GLU A 55 -19.72 -1.49 3.52
CA GLU A 55 -18.83 -2.61 3.84
C GLU A 55 -19.59 -3.75 4.51
N HIS A 56 -20.43 -3.46 5.51
CA HIS A 56 -21.24 -4.48 6.17
C HIS A 56 -22.20 -5.19 5.20
N ALA A 57 -22.87 -4.43 4.34
CA ALA A 57 -23.74 -4.99 3.29
C ALA A 57 -22.95 -5.84 2.28
N LEU A 58 -21.72 -5.43 1.96
CA LEU A 58 -20.84 -6.19 1.08
C LEU A 58 -20.37 -7.50 1.73
N HIS A 59 -19.96 -7.48 3.00
CA HIS A 59 -19.59 -8.67 3.76
C HIS A 59 -20.74 -9.69 3.85
N ALA A 60 -21.99 -9.21 4.01
CA ALA A 60 -23.16 -10.09 4.03
C ALA A 60 -23.35 -10.81 2.68
N ARG A 61 -23.12 -10.12 1.56
CA ARG A 61 -23.26 -10.67 0.20
C ARG A 61 -22.10 -11.57 -0.21
N LEU A 62 -20.93 -11.37 0.37
CA LEU A 62 -19.72 -12.16 0.09
C LEU A 62 -19.49 -13.29 1.09
N ARG A 63 -20.47 -13.61 1.95
CA ARG A 63 -20.29 -14.57 3.03
C ARG A 63 -19.81 -15.94 2.56
N GLU A 64 -20.31 -16.40 1.41
CA GLU A 64 -19.93 -17.69 0.80
C GLU A 64 -18.47 -17.71 0.31
N HIS A 65 -17.87 -16.54 0.13
CA HIS A 65 -16.48 -16.38 -0.29
C HIS A 65 -15.51 -16.23 0.88
N ASN A 66 -15.97 -16.21 2.13
CA ASN A 66 -15.10 -15.99 3.29
C ASN A 66 -13.90 -16.96 3.27
N ALA A 67 -12.71 -16.42 3.51
CA ALA A 67 -11.47 -17.16 3.53
C ALA A 67 -10.61 -16.75 4.73
N PRO A 68 -9.69 -17.61 5.20
CA PRO A 68 -8.69 -17.20 6.18
C PRO A 68 -7.71 -16.19 5.56
N ALA A 69 -7.10 -15.37 6.42
CA ALA A 69 -6.03 -14.48 6.02
C ALA A 69 -4.79 -15.26 5.53
N PRO A 70 -4.02 -14.72 4.56
CA PRO A 70 -2.71 -15.26 4.21
C PRO A 70 -1.77 -15.27 5.43
N LEU A 71 -0.93 -16.31 5.55
CA LEU A 71 0.01 -16.48 6.68
C LEU A 71 1.02 -15.33 6.84
N THR A 72 1.31 -14.63 5.75
CA THR A 72 2.27 -13.53 5.73
C THR A 72 1.68 -12.20 6.22
N VAL A 73 0.35 -12.10 6.37
CA VAL A 73 -0.32 -10.86 6.79
C VAL A 73 -0.16 -10.66 8.29
N ARG A 74 0.13 -9.43 8.69
CA ARG A 74 0.33 -9.07 10.09
C ARG A 74 -0.99 -9.04 10.86
N GLU A 75 -1.07 -9.81 11.93
CA GLU A 75 -2.20 -9.81 12.86
C GLU A 75 -2.38 -8.45 13.55
N GLN A 76 -1.27 -7.80 13.96
CA GLN A 76 -1.30 -6.54 14.71
C GLN A 76 -1.95 -5.39 13.93
N ALA A 77 -2.07 -5.52 12.61
CA ALA A 77 -2.77 -4.58 11.77
C ALA A 77 -4.28 -4.85 11.71
N ALA A 78 -4.89 -5.64 12.59
CA ALA A 78 -6.27 -6.13 12.43
C ALA A 78 -6.47 -6.76 11.04
N GLY A 79 -5.47 -7.55 10.61
CA GLY A 79 -5.38 -8.14 9.28
C GLY A 79 -6.00 -9.53 9.17
N LEU A 80 -6.62 -10.09 10.22
CA LEU A 80 -7.08 -11.48 10.21
C LEU A 80 -8.48 -11.70 9.63
N GLY A 81 -9.32 -10.66 9.57
CA GLY A 81 -10.70 -10.74 9.12
C GLY A 81 -10.94 -10.14 7.74
N GLU A 82 -12.13 -10.44 7.18
CA GLU A 82 -12.64 -9.83 5.94
C GLU A 82 -11.75 -10.13 4.71
N TRP A 83 -11.30 -11.38 4.65
CA TRP A 83 -10.66 -11.99 3.50
C TRP A 83 -11.64 -12.85 2.73
N TYR A 84 -11.54 -12.81 1.42
CA TYR A 84 -12.46 -13.50 0.52
C TYR A 84 -11.70 -14.20 -0.60
N ARG A 85 -12.16 -15.39 -1.00
CA ARG A 85 -11.63 -16.18 -2.12
C ARG A 85 -12.64 -16.24 -3.26
N GLY A 86 -12.19 -15.97 -4.49
CA GLY A 86 -13.05 -16.05 -5.69
C GLY A 86 -14.16 -15.00 -5.79
N ALA A 87 -14.09 -13.94 -4.99
CA ALA A 87 -15.11 -12.87 -4.95
C ALA A 87 -14.88 -11.75 -5.98
N TYR A 88 -13.77 -11.78 -6.72
CA TYR A 88 -13.33 -10.63 -7.50
C TYR A 88 -14.32 -10.20 -8.60
N ALA A 89 -14.85 -11.15 -9.37
CA ALA A 89 -15.82 -10.85 -10.43
C ALA A 89 -17.11 -10.21 -9.88
N GLN A 90 -17.52 -10.58 -8.65
CA GLN A 90 -18.64 -9.92 -7.99
C GLN A 90 -18.28 -8.49 -7.60
N LEU A 91 -17.08 -8.26 -7.04
CA LEU A 91 -16.62 -6.94 -6.65
C LEU A 91 -16.43 -5.98 -7.82
N GLU A 92 -16.04 -6.47 -9.00
CA GLU A 92 -16.00 -5.64 -10.21
C GLU A 92 -17.39 -5.14 -10.60
N ARG A 93 -18.40 -6.01 -10.56
CA ARG A 93 -19.80 -5.62 -10.80
C ARG A 93 -20.29 -4.60 -9.77
N GLU A 94 -19.92 -4.76 -8.50
CA GLU A 94 -20.23 -3.77 -7.46
C GLU A 94 -19.56 -2.41 -7.74
N ALA A 95 -18.29 -2.43 -8.16
CA ALA A 95 -17.56 -1.21 -8.52
C ALA A 95 -18.20 -0.49 -9.71
N GLU A 96 -18.62 -1.22 -10.74
CA GLU A 96 -19.39 -0.66 -11.87
C GLU A 96 -20.72 -0.07 -11.43
N LEU A 97 -21.45 -0.77 -10.55
CA LEU A 97 -22.71 -0.28 -10.00
C LEU A 97 -22.51 1.01 -9.24
N TRP A 98 -21.50 1.10 -8.36
CA TRP A 98 -21.21 2.32 -7.62
C TRP A 98 -20.84 3.49 -8.53
N ARG A 99 -20.07 3.25 -9.60
CA ARG A 99 -19.78 4.27 -10.62
C ARG A 99 -21.05 4.75 -11.32
N ALA A 100 -21.93 3.83 -11.70
CA ALA A 100 -23.20 4.16 -12.34
C ALA A 100 -24.12 5.00 -11.43
N HIS A 101 -24.00 4.82 -10.11
CA HIS A 101 -24.69 5.63 -9.10
C HIS A 101 -23.95 6.94 -8.74
N GLY A 102 -22.89 7.29 -9.46
CA GLY A 102 -22.16 8.55 -9.31
C GLY A 102 -21.09 8.56 -8.21
N HIS A 103 -20.77 7.41 -7.61
CA HIS A 103 -19.67 7.36 -6.65
C HIS A 103 -18.30 7.42 -7.33
N ALA A 104 -17.35 8.08 -6.66
CA ALA A 104 -15.95 8.07 -7.07
C ALA A 104 -15.30 6.72 -6.71
N VAL A 105 -15.01 5.92 -7.75
CA VAL A 105 -14.30 4.65 -7.63
C VAL A 105 -12.92 4.77 -8.28
N HIS A 106 -11.89 4.81 -7.45
CA HIS A 106 -10.49 4.89 -7.84
C HIS A 106 -9.99 3.50 -8.24
N SER A 107 -9.90 3.24 -9.54
CA SER A 107 -9.34 2.01 -10.12
C SER A 107 -8.60 2.35 -11.41
N PRO A 108 -7.40 1.78 -11.67
CA PRO A 108 -6.64 0.94 -10.75
C PRO A 108 -6.20 1.72 -9.51
N LEU A 109 -6.12 1.05 -8.35
CA LEU A 109 -5.71 1.71 -7.10
C LEU A 109 -4.26 2.19 -7.15
N SER A 110 -3.41 1.55 -7.96
CA SER A 110 -2.04 1.98 -8.23
C SER A 110 -1.95 3.45 -8.65
N ALA A 111 -2.84 3.92 -9.53
CA ALA A 111 -2.86 5.29 -9.99
C ALA A 111 -3.24 6.28 -8.87
N TRP A 112 -4.17 5.90 -7.99
CA TRP A 112 -4.51 6.70 -6.82
C TRP A 112 -3.34 6.76 -5.83
N MET A 113 -2.73 5.61 -5.49
CA MET A 113 -1.58 5.55 -4.59
C MET A 113 -0.37 6.31 -5.14
N ALA A 114 -0.12 6.26 -6.45
CA ALA A 114 0.94 7.02 -7.12
C ALA A 114 0.78 8.53 -6.92
N ARG A 115 -0.46 9.04 -7.01
CA ARG A 115 -0.78 10.46 -6.73
C ARG A 115 -0.53 10.80 -5.28
N GLU A 116 -0.99 9.96 -4.34
CA GLU A 116 -0.77 10.17 -2.90
C GLU A 116 0.73 10.21 -2.55
N LEU A 117 1.51 9.26 -3.06
CA LEU A 117 2.97 9.22 -2.88
C LEU A 117 3.66 10.40 -3.55
N THR A 118 3.12 10.91 -4.66
CA THR A 118 3.61 12.12 -5.32
C THR A 118 3.35 13.38 -4.52
N GLY A 119 2.16 13.52 -3.94
CA GLY A 119 1.83 14.62 -3.04
C GLY A 119 2.69 14.64 -1.75
N GLN A 120 3.26 13.50 -1.37
CA GLN A 120 4.16 13.37 -0.21
C GLN A 120 5.64 13.60 -0.55
N GLY A 121 5.98 14.00 -1.79
CA GLY A 121 7.37 14.12 -2.26
C GLY A 121 8.24 15.05 -1.41
N ASP A 122 7.77 16.28 -1.14
CA ASP A 122 8.53 17.25 -0.33
C ASP A 122 8.74 16.75 1.10
N ALA A 123 7.71 16.12 1.68
CA ALA A 123 7.80 15.53 3.00
C ALA A 123 8.75 14.32 3.04
N LEU A 124 8.85 13.56 1.95
CA LEU A 124 9.84 12.48 1.82
C LEU A 124 11.26 13.07 1.78
N TYR A 125 11.49 14.10 0.96
CA TYR A 125 12.80 14.76 0.86
C TYR A 125 13.24 15.32 2.22
N ALA A 126 12.37 16.05 2.92
CA ALA A 126 12.68 16.62 4.23
C ALA A 126 13.03 15.55 5.27
N ARG A 127 12.29 14.43 5.30
CA ARG A 127 12.60 13.29 6.20
C ARG A 127 13.93 12.62 5.84
N ALA A 128 14.26 12.53 4.56
CA ALA A 128 15.53 11.97 4.10
C ALA A 128 16.73 12.85 4.49
N GLU A 129 16.60 14.18 4.39
CA GLU A 129 17.60 15.14 4.87
C GLU A 129 17.80 15.05 6.39
N GLU A 130 16.71 14.95 7.15
CA GLU A 130 16.78 14.78 8.62
C GLU A 130 17.49 13.47 8.99
N LEU A 131 17.16 12.37 8.31
CA LEU A 131 17.83 11.09 8.49
C LEU A 131 19.34 11.21 8.18
N LEU A 132 19.71 11.82 7.05
CA LEU A 132 21.13 12.01 6.72
C LEU A 132 21.85 12.87 7.74
N THR A 133 21.20 13.90 8.27
CA THR A 133 21.76 14.74 9.34
C THR A 133 22.07 13.90 10.59
N GLN A 134 21.17 12.99 10.98
CA GLN A 134 21.40 12.06 12.09
C GLN A 134 22.54 11.08 11.81
N LEU A 135 22.75 10.72 10.54
CA LEU A 135 23.85 9.89 10.06
C LEU A 135 25.12 10.69 9.72
N GLN A 136 25.21 11.96 10.13
CA GLN A 136 26.35 12.85 9.86
C GLN A 136 26.71 12.95 8.36
N GLY A 137 25.71 12.79 7.49
CA GLY A 137 25.85 12.82 6.03
C GLY A 137 26.28 11.49 5.40
N ASP A 138 26.61 10.46 6.19
CA ASP A 138 27.07 9.16 5.68
C ASP A 138 25.94 8.13 5.64
N ALA A 139 25.34 7.97 4.45
CA ALA A 139 24.29 6.98 4.22
C ALA A 139 24.78 5.52 4.40
N ALA A 140 26.09 5.24 4.32
CA ALA A 140 26.61 3.87 4.50
C ALA A 140 26.42 3.37 5.94
N LEU A 141 26.27 4.27 6.92
CA LEU A 141 25.94 3.90 8.30
C LEU A 141 24.61 3.14 8.40
N LEU A 142 23.70 3.26 7.42
CA LEU A 142 22.45 2.48 7.36
C LEU A 142 22.69 0.97 7.23
N ASP A 143 23.87 0.54 6.77
CA ASP A 143 24.21 -0.88 6.63
C ASP A 143 24.69 -1.51 7.95
N ALA A 144 24.80 -0.71 9.03
CA ALA A 144 25.14 -1.21 10.35
C ALA A 144 24.03 -2.13 10.92
N PRO A 145 24.37 -3.27 11.55
CA PRO A 145 23.39 -4.25 12.04
C PRO A 145 22.33 -3.68 12.99
N GLU A 146 22.70 -2.72 13.82
CA GLU A 146 21.81 -2.02 14.76
C GLU A 146 20.72 -1.21 14.05
N LEU A 147 20.96 -0.77 12.82
CA LEU A 147 20.00 -0.04 11.99
C LEU A 147 19.24 -0.95 11.03
N ALA A 148 19.42 -2.27 11.09
CA ALA A 148 18.78 -3.20 10.16
C ALA A 148 17.24 -3.05 10.06
N PRO A 149 16.47 -2.80 11.13
CA PRO A 149 15.03 -2.53 11.03
C PRO A 149 14.72 -1.24 10.27
N LEU A 150 15.46 -0.15 10.55
CA LEU A 150 15.32 1.14 9.88
C LEU A 150 15.68 1.01 8.40
N ARG A 151 16.81 0.36 8.10
CA ARG A 151 17.27 0.05 6.74
C ARG A 151 16.18 -0.66 5.94
N ARG A 152 15.62 -1.75 6.48
CA ARG A 152 14.56 -2.51 5.79
C ARG A 152 13.33 -1.64 5.54
N ASN A 153 12.87 -0.88 6.54
CA ASN A 153 11.71 -0.01 6.38
C ASN A 153 11.94 1.08 5.32
N LEU A 154 13.13 1.67 5.29
CA LEU A 154 13.51 2.65 4.29
C LEU A 154 13.54 2.04 2.90
N LEU A 155 14.16 0.87 2.71
CA LEU A 155 14.18 0.16 1.43
C LEU A 155 12.77 -0.17 0.93
N ASP A 156 11.90 -0.73 1.79
CA ASP A 156 10.52 -1.02 1.42
C ASP A 156 9.75 0.27 1.02
N THR A 157 10.02 1.38 1.70
CA THR A 157 9.42 2.69 1.38
C THR A 157 9.90 3.21 0.02
N LEU A 158 11.22 3.17 -0.23
CA LEU A 158 11.81 3.63 -1.48
C LEU A 158 11.43 2.72 -2.66
N ASP A 159 11.36 1.42 -2.45
CA ASP A 159 10.85 0.46 -3.44
C ASP A 159 9.39 0.74 -3.78
N ALA A 160 8.55 1.05 -2.79
CA ALA A 160 7.15 1.42 -3.05
C ALA A 160 7.06 2.69 -3.90
N HIS A 161 7.87 3.71 -3.59
CA HIS A 161 7.95 4.92 -4.39
C HIS A 161 8.47 4.63 -5.80
N ARG A 162 9.48 3.77 -5.97
CA ARG A 162 10.00 3.35 -7.28
C ARG A 162 8.97 2.57 -8.10
N ALA A 163 8.20 1.69 -7.44
CA ALA A 163 7.21 0.84 -8.09
C ALA A 163 5.97 1.62 -8.54
N LEU A 164 5.58 2.65 -7.77
CA LEU A 164 4.34 3.40 -8.00
C LEU A 164 4.54 4.80 -8.59
N THR A 165 5.75 5.36 -8.49
CA THR A 165 6.07 6.69 -9.01
C THR A 165 7.34 6.64 -9.84
N PHE A 166 7.49 7.58 -10.77
CA PHE A 166 8.59 7.57 -11.74
C PHE A 166 9.81 8.43 -11.37
N ASP A 167 9.79 9.14 -10.24
CA ASP A 167 10.79 10.18 -9.95
C ASP A 167 11.28 10.15 -8.49
N LEU A 168 12.24 9.26 -8.21
CA LEU A 168 12.99 9.28 -6.96
C LEU A 168 14.13 10.30 -6.97
N ASP A 169 14.68 10.60 -8.15
CA ASP A 169 15.84 11.49 -8.33
C ASP A 169 15.59 12.88 -7.75
N ARG A 170 14.37 13.41 -7.87
CA ARG A 170 14.01 14.72 -7.33
C ARG A 170 13.50 14.69 -5.89
N ARG A 171 13.36 13.51 -5.29
CA ARG A 171 12.71 13.32 -3.99
C ARG A 171 13.64 12.82 -2.89
N LEU A 172 14.88 12.52 -3.24
CA LEU A 172 15.90 12.09 -2.29
C LEU A 172 17.17 12.94 -2.44
N PRO A 173 17.87 13.19 -1.33
CA PRO A 173 19.22 13.74 -1.38
C PRO A 173 20.17 12.78 -2.13
N PRO A 174 21.16 13.29 -2.89
CA PRO A 174 22.01 12.46 -3.75
C PRO A 174 22.73 11.30 -3.04
N SER A 175 23.25 11.53 -1.82
CA SER A 175 23.98 10.50 -1.08
C SER A 175 23.10 9.30 -0.70
N LEU A 176 21.84 9.56 -0.34
CA LEU A 176 20.87 8.51 -0.01
C LEU A 176 20.38 7.79 -1.27
N LEU A 177 20.18 8.51 -2.36
CA LEU A 177 19.82 7.94 -3.65
C LEU A 177 20.91 6.98 -4.17
N ASP A 178 22.18 7.39 -4.09
CA ASP A 178 23.31 6.56 -4.49
C ASP A 178 23.46 5.33 -3.59
N TRP A 179 23.25 5.48 -2.29
CA TRP A 179 23.18 4.35 -1.37
C TRP A 179 22.06 3.37 -1.75
N TYR A 180 20.85 3.87 -2.00
CA TYR A 180 19.71 3.04 -2.41
C TYR A 180 19.98 2.27 -3.70
N ARG A 181 20.58 2.92 -4.70
CA ARG A 181 20.98 2.28 -5.97
C ARG A 181 21.96 1.13 -5.78
N ARG A 182 22.95 1.30 -4.89
CA ARG A 182 23.91 0.23 -4.54
C ARG A 182 23.23 -0.89 -3.76
N ALA A 183 22.41 -0.55 -2.78
CA ALA A 183 21.70 -1.51 -1.94
C ALA A 183 20.72 -2.38 -2.76
N GLY A 184 20.11 -1.83 -3.81
CA GLY A 184 19.25 -2.56 -4.76
C GLY A 184 20.03 -3.39 -5.80
N ALA A 185 21.28 -3.05 -6.08
CA ALA A 185 22.16 -3.87 -6.94
C ALA A 185 22.70 -5.11 -6.22
N THR A 186 22.74 -5.08 -4.88
CA THR A 186 22.98 -6.26 -4.03
C THR A 186 21.71 -7.08 -3.85
N VAL A 187 21.28 -7.75 -4.91
CA VAL A 187 20.38 -8.92 -4.83
C VAL A 187 21.08 -10.05 -5.60
N PRO A 188 21.60 -11.10 -4.92
CA PRO A 188 21.94 -12.34 -5.60
C PRO A 188 20.68 -13.07 -6.09
#